data_AF-W1NF17-F1
#
_entry.id   AF-W1NF17-F1
#
_cell.length_a   1.000
_cell.length_b   1.000
_cell.length_c   1.000
_cell.angle_alpha   90.00
_cell.angle_beta   90.00
_cell.angle_gamma   90.00
#
_symmetry.space_group_name_H-M   'P 1'
#
loop_
_entity.id
_entity.type
_entity.pdbx_description
1 polymer ?
#
loop_
_entity_poly.entity_id
_entity_poly.type
_entity_poly.pdbx_seq_one_letter_code
_entity_poly.pdbx_strand_id
1 'polypeptide(L)'
;MLLFVMASVSCYTMFLLKRCMDTNPRIHSYSDFGKFAFCRRGWMTTSVVLYLGCYLLATEFMILEGDNLAKLFPGFEISKPMLEGRKAFVIVSAIAIFPTVWLRGLGPLAYIAVAGDLTPILLLSAILWLAFFDGIVFHQGRKFANLKGMPTAASIYATCFSAHATFPLVYSTMKDRKKSSSMLVISFATVAVICGAMALSGYLMFGDQVKAQITLNLPPKNISSAIAIYASIATPFAKYALVVTPIVIAIEEATPLCKHRPMSLLIRTLLVITNGLKGFRAEVVLISGILGMGLCIAVSGTYISMKRIVQSL
;
A
#
# COMPACT_ATOMS: atom_id res chain seq x y z
N MET A 1 4.03 -8.39 -18.98
CA MET A 1 4.61 -7.18 -19.58
C MET A 1 4.27 -5.91 -18.79
N LEU A 2 2.98 -5.59 -18.57
CA LEU A 2 2.56 -4.38 -17.85
C LEU A 2 3.22 -4.21 -16.46
N LEU A 3 3.30 -5.29 -15.67
CA LEU A 3 3.98 -5.29 -14.37
C LEU A 3 5.43 -4.81 -14.45
N PHE A 4 6.21 -5.31 -15.42
CA PHE A 4 7.62 -4.92 -15.59
C PHE A 4 7.77 -3.47 -16.05
N VAL A 5 6.86 -3.00 -16.90
CA VAL A 5 6.82 -1.59 -17.32
C VAL A 5 6.58 -0.69 -16.10
N MET A 6 5.56 -1.00 -15.30
CA MET A 6 5.24 -0.22 -14.09
C MET A 6 6.37 -0.29 -13.06
N ALA A 7 6.98 -1.46 -12.85
CA ALA A 7 8.15 -1.62 -11.98
C ALA A 7 9.32 -0.73 -12.44
N SER A 8 9.61 -0.73 -13.74
CA SER A 8 10.71 0.05 -14.32
C SER A 8 10.47 1.54 -14.20
N VAL A 9 9.26 2.02 -14.52
CA VAL A 9 8.87 3.43 -14.39
C VAL A 9 8.93 3.88 -12.93
N SER A 10 8.39 3.10 -12.00
CA SER A 10 8.42 3.42 -10.58
C SER A 10 9.84 3.38 -9.99
N CYS A 11 10.68 2.44 -10.43
CA CYS A 11 12.08 2.38 -10.04
C CYS A 11 12.86 3.60 -10.56
N TYR A 12 12.67 3.96 -11.83
CA TYR A 12 13.28 5.14 -12.45
C TYR A 12 12.89 6.44 -11.76
N THR A 13 11.59 6.64 -11.48
CA THR A 13 11.11 7.81 -10.74
C THR A 13 11.65 7.86 -9.31
N MET A 14 11.90 6.71 -8.68
CA MET A 14 12.56 6.65 -7.39
C MET A 14 14.03 7.07 -7.45
N PHE A 15 14.75 6.65 -8.50
CA PHE A 15 16.12 7.13 -8.74
C PHE A 15 16.19 8.63 -8.98
N LEU A 16 15.22 9.20 -9.70
CA LEU A 16 15.09 10.64 -9.86
C LEU A 16 14.86 11.34 -8.52
N LEU A 17 13.93 10.84 -7.70
CA LEU A 17 13.67 11.37 -6.37
C LEU A 17 14.93 11.34 -5.50
N LYS A 18 15.67 10.23 -5.51
CA LYS A 18 16.97 10.12 -4.83
C LYS A 18 17.94 11.20 -5.30
N ARG A 19 18.14 11.36 -6.61
CA ARG A 19 19.05 12.40 -7.16
C ARG A 19 18.65 13.80 -6.71
N CYS A 20 17.36 14.09 -6.64
CA CYS A 20 16.86 15.38 -6.13
C CYS A 20 17.24 15.58 -4.65
N MET A 21 17.08 14.55 -3.81
CA MET A 21 17.47 14.59 -2.39
C MET A 21 18.98 14.72 -2.20
N ASP A 22 19.79 14.10 -3.06
CA ASP A 22 21.25 14.24 -3.05
C ASP A 22 21.70 15.65 -3.44
N THR A 23 20.97 16.29 -4.36
CA THR A 23 21.30 17.63 -4.87
C THR A 23 20.85 18.73 -3.92
N ASN A 24 19.70 18.57 -3.25
CA ASN A 24 19.12 19.59 -2.40
C ASN A 24 18.84 19.06 -0.98
N PRO A 25 19.66 19.41 0.02
CA PRO A 25 19.50 18.93 1.38
C PRO A 25 18.24 19.45 2.08
N ARG A 26 17.51 20.41 1.50
CA ARG A 26 16.24 20.92 2.05
C ARG A 26 15.03 20.02 1.77
N ILE A 27 15.18 18.97 0.94
CA ILE A 27 14.10 18.04 0.60
C ILE A 27 14.14 16.88 1.60
N HIS A 28 13.30 16.94 2.63
CA HIS A 28 13.20 15.90 3.66
C HIS A 28 11.97 15.00 3.46
N SER A 29 10.92 15.51 2.83
CA SER A 29 9.68 14.80 2.54
C SER A 29 9.30 14.85 1.06
N TYR A 30 8.39 13.97 0.64
CA TYR A 30 7.90 13.97 -0.75
C TYR A 30 7.07 15.23 -1.06
N SER A 31 6.41 15.84 -0.07
CA SER A 31 5.69 17.11 -0.26
C SER A 31 6.63 18.30 -0.44
N ASP A 32 7.83 18.28 0.13
CA ASP A 32 8.86 19.29 -0.10
C ASP A 32 9.34 19.30 -1.55
N PHE A 33 9.37 18.14 -2.21
CA PHE A 33 9.62 18.06 -3.64
C PHE A 33 8.55 18.81 -4.44
N GLY A 34 7.27 18.62 -4.11
CA GLY A 34 6.17 19.39 -4.70
C GLY A 34 6.31 20.90 -4.46
N LYS A 35 6.78 21.31 -3.27
CA LYS A 35 7.08 22.71 -2.93
C LYS A 35 8.20 23.28 -3.81
N PHE A 36 9.24 22.49 -4.04
CA PHE A 36 10.38 22.89 -4.84
C PHE A 36 9.99 23.07 -6.32
N ALA A 37 9.22 22.14 -6.88
CA ALA A 37 8.85 22.15 -8.30
C ALA A 37 7.75 23.18 -8.65
N PHE A 38 6.73 23.33 -7.80
CA PHE A 38 5.53 24.15 -8.11
C PHE A 38 5.14 25.11 -6.97
N CYS A 39 6.11 25.50 -6.14
CA CYS A 39 5.92 26.42 -5.01
C CYS A 39 4.81 25.95 -4.04
N ARG A 40 4.13 26.88 -3.38
CA ARG A 40 3.14 26.56 -2.34
C ARG A 40 1.95 25.73 -2.84
N ARG A 41 1.55 25.89 -4.10
CA ARG A 41 0.46 25.10 -4.70
C ARG A 41 0.88 23.63 -4.84
N GLY A 42 2.07 23.36 -5.37
CA GLY A 42 2.61 22.01 -5.47
C GLY A 42 2.76 21.30 -4.13
N TRP A 43 3.22 22.03 -3.11
CA TRP A 43 3.32 21.51 -1.75
C TRP A 43 1.97 21.03 -1.22
N MET A 44 0.94 21.87 -1.33
CA MET A 44 -0.39 21.55 -0.83
C MET A 44 -0.98 20.35 -1.55
N THR A 45 -0.91 20.33 -2.89
CA THR A 45 -1.49 19.23 -3.65
C THR A 45 -0.75 17.91 -3.45
N THR A 46 0.59 17.94 -3.44
CA THR A 46 1.40 16.73 -3.19
C THR A 46 1.13 16.18 -1.79
N SER A 47 1.03 17.06 -0.78
CA SER A 47 0.68 16.66 0.59
C SER A 47 -0.69 15.98 0.66
N VAL A 48 -1.72 16.58 0.03
CA VAL A 48 -3.08 16.01 0.03
C VAL A 48 -3.08 14.64 -0.65
N VAL A 49 -2.52 14.51 -1.84
CA VAL A 49 -2.47 13.24 -2.57
C VAL A 49 -1.70 12.17 -1.78
N LEU A 50 -0.58 12.55 -1.18
CA LEU A 50 0.28 11.62 -0.42
C LEU A 50 -0.43 11.08 0.82
N TYR A 51 -0.93 11.97 1.68
CA TYR A 51 -1.52 11.57 2.96
C TYR A 51 -2.84 10.84 2.74
N LEU A 52 -3.60 11.23 1.72
CA LEU A 52 -4.82 10.54 1.35
C LEU A 52 -4.53 9.15 0.77
N GLY A 53 -3.47 9.00 -0.02
CA GLY A 53 -3.01 7.70 -0.50
C GLY A 53 -2.58 6.77 0.63
N CYS A 54 -1.78 7.27 1.58
CA CYS A 54 -1.40 6.53 2.79
C CYS A 54 -2.63 6.14 3.63
N TYR A 55 -3.64 7.02 3.74
CA TYR A 55 -4.88 6.74 4.46
C TYR A 55 -5.67 5.60 3.80
N LEU A 56 -5.85 5.66 2.49
CA LEU A 56 -6.57 4.61 1.75
C LEU A 56 -5.85 3.25 1.78
N LEU A 57 -4.51 3.25 1.69
CA LEU A 57 -3.72 2.02 1.87
C LEU A 57 -3.89 1.44 3.28
N ALA A 58 -3.99 2.28 4.30
CA ALA A 58 -4.25 1.84 5.67
C ALA A 58 -5.67 1.23 5.79
N THR A 59 -6.68 1.77 5.11
CA THR A 59 -8.00 1.14 5.09
C THR A 59 -8.02 -0.16 4.30
N GLU A 60 -7.30 -0.25 3.18
CA GLU A 60 -7.19 -1.50 2.40
C GLU A 60 -6.70 -2.65 3.28
N PHE A 61 -5.74 -2.39 4.18
CA PHE A 61 -5.30 -3.37 5.17
C PHE A 61 -6.40 -3.78 6.16
N MET A 62 -7.22 -2.84 6.64
CA MET A 62 -8.35 -3.15 7.53
C MET A 62 -9.41 -4.00 6.82
N ILE A 63 -9.70 -3.71 5.55
CA ILE A 63 -10.62 -4.49 4.72
C ILE A 63 -10.06 -5.90 4.49
N LEU A 64 -8.76 -6.01 4.20
CA LEU A 64 -8.07 -7.28 4.03
C LEU A 64 -8.18 -8.16 5.28
N GLU A 65 -7.99 -7.62 6.49
CA GLU A 65 -8.17 -8.40 7.72
C GLU A 65 -9.63 -8.79 7.93
N GLY A 66 -10.56 -7.85 7.75
CA GLY A 66 -12.00 -8.11 7.90
C GLY A 66 -12.49 -9.24 6.99
N ASP A 67 -12.05 -9.25 5.73
CA ASP A 67 -12.44 -10.26 4.74
C ASP A 67 -11.82 -11.63 5.03
N ASN A 68 -10.55 -11.68 5.43
CA ASN A 68 -9.87 -12.93 5.77
C ASN A 68 -10.38 -13.53 7.08
N LEU A 69 -10.68 -12.71 8.09
CA LEU A 69 -11.24 -13.18 9.37
C LEU A 69 -12.68 -13.67 9.20
N ALA A 70 -13.51 -12.96 8.43
CA ALA A 70 -14.87 -13.41 8.11
C ALA A 70 -14.85 -14.76 7.36
N LYS A 71 -13.84 -14.99 6.51
CA LYS A 71 -13.65 -16.27 5.84
C LYS A 71 -13.17 -17.39 6.79
N LEU A 72 -12.37 -17.06 7.80
CA LEU A 72 -11.86 -18.03 8.77
C LEU A 72 -12.94 -18.49 9.77
N PHE A 73 -13.88 -17.59 10.10
CA PHE A 73 -14.98 -17.87 11.05
C PHE A 73 -16.37 -17.69 10.40
N PRO A 74 -16.74 -18.53 9.41
CA PRO A 74 -18.05 -18.49 8.79
C PRO A 74 -19.11 -18.96 9.80
N GLY A 75 -19.82 -18.03 10.44
CA GLY A 75 -20.85 -18.33 11.44
C GLY A 75 -20.83 -17.44 12.68
N PHE A 76 -19.85 -16.54 12.81
CA PHE A 76 -19.84 -15.53 13.87
C PHE A 76 -20.80 -14.38 13.55
N GLU A 77 -22.10 -14.61 13.72
CA GLU A 77 -23.11 -13.55 13.73
C GLU A 77 -23.34 -13.10 15.18
N ILE A 78 -22.81 -11.93 15.55
CA ILE A 78 -23.24 -11.26 16.77
C ILE A 78 -24.71 -10.85 16.55
N SER A 79 -25.59 -11.26 17.46
CA SER A 79 -27.05 -11.10 17.37
C SER A 79 -27.48 -9.77 16.73
N LYS A 80 -28.38 -9.86 15.74
CA LYS A 80 -29.01 -8.69 15.10
C LYS A 80 -29.76 -7.88 16.17
N PRO A 81 -29.57 -6.55 16.27
CA PRO A 81 -29.29 -5.65 15.16
C PRO A 81 -28.24 -4.56 15.52
N MET A 82 -26.94 -4.72 15.20
CA MET A 82 -26.10 -3.51 15.03
C MET A 82 -24.77 -3.71 14.31
N LEU A 83 -24.23 -4.93 14.24
CA LEU A 83 -22.90 -5.13 13.67
C LEU A 83 -22.87 -6.37 12.77
N GLU A 84 -22.98 -6.14 11.46
CA GLU A 84 -22.62 -7.11 10.42
C GLU A 84 -21.26 -7.74 10.78
N GLY A 85 -21.14 -9.07 10.87
CA GLY A 85 -19.96 -9.74 11.45
C GLY A 85 -18.61 -9.28 10.90
N ARG A 86 -18.59 -8.87 9.62
CA ARG A 86 -17.45 -8.21 8.96
C ARG A 86 -16.97 -6.94 9.68
N LYS A 87 -17.89 -6.07 10.12
CA LYS A 87 -17.57 -4.85 10.87
C LYS A 87 -17.01 -5.17 12.26
N ALA A 88 -17.47 -6.24 12.90
CA ALA A 88 -16.91 -6.71 14.17
C ALA A 88 -15.45 -7.13 13.99
N PHE A 89 -15.15 -7.90 12.94
CA PHE A 89 -13.77 -8.32 12.64
C PHE A 89 -12.86 -7.15 12.31
N VAL A 90 -13.34 -6.11 11.61
CA VAL A 90 -12.58 -4.87 11.37
C VAL A 90 -12.28 -4.13 12.67
N ILE A 91 -13.21 -4.09 13.63
CA ILE A 91 -12.97 -3.45 14.93
C ILE A 91 -11.96 -4.25 15.76
N VAL A 92 -12.07 -5.58 15.79
CA VAL A 92 -11.10 -6.46 16.48
C VAL A 92 -9.70 -6.31 15.88
N SER A 93 -9.63 -6.28 14.56
CA SER A 93 -8.42 -6.00 13.76
C SER A 93 -7.80 -4.65 14.13
N ALA A 94 -8.61 -3.60 14.21
CA ALA A 94 -8.17 -2.27 14.63
C ALA A 94 -7.57 -2.26 16.04
N ILE A 95 -8.19 -2.98 16.99
CA ILE A 95 -7.67 -3.15 18.36
C ILE A 95 -6.36 -3.95 18.35
N ALA A 96 -6.24 -4.95 17.49
CA ALA A 96 -5.05 -5.80 17.40
C ALA A 96 -3.86 -5.10 16.74
N ILE A 97 -4.10 -4.26 15.73
CA ILE A 97 -3.09 -3.42 15.06
C ILE A 97 -2.65 -2.26 15.97
N PHE A 98 -3.53 -1.80 16.84
CA PHE A 98 -3.32 -0.65 17.72
C PHE A 98 -1.94 -0.56 18.42
N PRO A 99 -1.39 -1.65 19.04
CA PRO A 99 -0.10 -1.60 19.72
C PRO A 99 1.06 -1.30 18.77
N THR A 100 0.95 -1.75 17.51
CA THR A 100 1.99 -1.54 16.49
C THR A 100 2.14 -0.06 16.13
N VAL A 101 1.02 0.68 16.15
CA VAL A 101 1.00 2.11 15.84
C VAL A 101 1.62 2.93 16.97
N TRP A 102 1.71 2.41 18.20
CA TRP A 102 2.30 3.15 19.33
C TRP A 102 3.83 3.17 19.32
N LEU A 103 4.45 2.34 18.50
CA LEU A 103 5.90 2.31 18.31
C LEU A 103 6.36 3.60 17.60
N ARG A 104 7.18 4.40 18.30
CA ARG A 104 7.66 5.71 17.81
C ARG A 104 8.96 5.66 17.03
N GLY A 105 9.73 4.58 17.17
CA GLY A 105 11.04 4.45 16.55
C GLY A 105 10.98 3.70 15.23
N LEU A 106 11.61 4.24 14.19
CA LEU A 106 11.82 3.54 12.92
C LEU A 106 12.67 2.26 13.09
N GLY A 107 13.47 2.15 14.15
CA GLY A 107 14.24 0.94 14.48
C GLY A 107 13.35 -0.27 14.77
N PRO A 108 12.53 -0.27 15.85
CA PRO A 108 11.56 -1.33 16.11
C PRO A 108 10.60 -1.59 14.94
N LEU A 109 10.14 -0.52 14.28
CA LEU A 109 9.32 -0.63 13.07
C LEU A 109 10.05 -1.37 11.94
N ALA A 110 11.35 -1.15 11.75
CA ALA A 110 12.14 -1.85 10.73
C ALA A 110 12.28 -3.36 11.03
N TYR A 111 12.45 -3.76 12.30
CA TYR A 111 12.46 -5.18 12.66
C TYR A 111 11.11 -5.85 12.38
N ILE A 112 10.02 -5.19 12.76
CA ILE A 112 8.65 -5.66 12.46
C ILE A 112 8.40 -5.69 10.95
N ALA A 113 8.89 -4.69 10.20
CA ALA A 113 8.80 -4.63 8.75
C ALA A 113 9.50 -5.82 8.09
N VAL A 114 10.72 -6.15 8.52
CA VAL A 114 11.48 -7.30 8.00
C VAL A 114 10.73 -8.60 8.27
N ALA A 115 10.17 -8.79 9.47
CA ALA A 115 9.33 -9.94 9.76
C ALA A 115 8.07 -9.97 8.87
N GLY A 116 7.47 -8.80 8.65
CA GLY A 116 6.33 -8.63 7.75
C GLY A 116 6.63 -8.84 6.27
N ASP A 117 7.86 -8.67 5.82
CA ASP A 117 8.25 -8.94 4.44
C ASP A 117 8.44 -10.43 4.16
N LEU A 118 8.46 -11.27 5.19
CA LEU A 118 8.42 -12.73 5.04
C LEU A 118 7.00 -13.24 4.76
N THR A 119 5.95 -12.52 5.18
CA THR A 119 4.56 -12.99 5.03
C THR A 119 4.10 -13.11 3.58
N PRO A 120 4.45 -12.22 2.61
CA PRO A 120 4.10 -12.40 1.21
C PRO A 120 4.85 -13.58 0.57
N ILE A 121 6.08 -13.87 1.04
CA ILE A 121 6.85 -15.03 0.60
C ILE A 121 6.17 -16.32 1.08
N LEU A 122 5.74 -16.36 2.35
CA LEU A 122 4.98 -17.47 2.91
C LEU A 122 3.61 -17.66 2.23
N LEU A 123 2.93 -16.56 1.91
CA LEU A 123 1.68 -16.58 1.15
C LEU A 123 1.91 -17.18 -0.25
N LEU A 124 2.96 -16.73 -0.96
CA LEU A 124 3.31 -17.26 -2.27
C LEU A 124 3.67 -18.74 -2.19
N SER A 125 4.48 -19.17 -1.22
CA SER A 125 4.86 -20.57 -1.08
C SER A 125 3.65 -21.46 -0.78
N ALA A 126 2.71 -21.02 0.06
CA ALA A 126 1.46 -21.73 0.34
C ALA A 126 0.59 -21.87 -0.92
N ILE A 127 0.50 -20.80 -1.73
CA ILE A 127 -0.27 -20.81 -2.99
C ILE A 127 0.38 -21.73 -4.04
N LEU A 128 1.72 -21.69 -4.17
CA LEU A 128 2.44 -22.60 -5.06
C LEU A 128 2.23 -24.04 -4.62
N TRP A 129 2.29 -24.32 -3.30
CA TRP A 129 2.01 -25.66 -2.78
C TRP A 129 0.61 -26.13 -3.16
N LEU A 130 -0.41 -25.27 -2.99
CA LEU A 130 -1.79 -25.55 -3.41
C LEU A 130 -1.90 -25.83 -4.92
N ALA A 131 -1.14 -25.10 -5.73
CA ALA A 131 -1.16 -25.24 -7.19
C ALA A 131 -0.56 -26.58 -7.64
N PHE A 132 0.56 -27.01 -7.03
CA PHE A 132 1.29 -28.21 -7.46
C PHE A 132 0.83 -29.50 -6.80
N PHE A 133 0.52 -29.47 -5.50
CA PHE A 133 0.29 -30.69 -4.70
C PHE A 133 -1.17 -30.93 -4.36
N ASP A 134 -1.94 -29.87 -4.11
CA ASP A 134 -3.37 -30.00 -3.73
C ASP A 134 -4.31 -30.08 -4.95
N GLY A 135 -3.76 -30.14 -6.17
CA GLY A 135 -4.49 -30.51 -7.38
C GLY A 135 -5.55 -29.51 -7.85
N ILE A 136 -5.42 -28.21 -7.52
CA ILE A 136 -6.31 -27.18 -8.07
C ILE A 136 -6.03 -27.06 -9.57
N VAL A 137 -6.84 -27.77 -10.36
CA VAL A 137 -6.67 -27.98 -11.80
C VAL A 137 -6.56 -26.65 -12.53
N PHE A 138 -5.48 -26.52 -13.30
CA PHE A 138 -5.28 -25.46 -14.29
C PHE A 138 -6.42 -25.48 -15.30
N HIS A 139 -7.43 -24.62 -15.13
CA HIS A 139 -8.58 -24.59 -16.04
C HIS A 139 -8.12 -24.21 -17.46
N GLN A 140 -8.45 -25.07 -18.43
CA GLN A 140 -8.18 -24.85 -19.85
C GLN A 140 -9.33 -24.03 -20.45
N GLY A 141 -9.08 -22.74 -20.67
CA GLY A 141 -10.07 -21.81 -21.23
C GLY A 141 -9.66 -20.35 -21.07
N ARG A 142 -8.39 -20.04 -21.32
CA ARG A 142 -7.78 -18.75 -20.95
C ARG A 142 -7.88 -17.73 -22.10
N LYS A 143 -8.37 -16.54 -21.79
CA LYS A 143 -8.26 -15.37 -22.69
C LYS A 143 -6.89 -14.74 -22.51
N PHE A 144 -6.04 -14.83 -23.54
CA PHE A 144 -4.66 -14.34 -23.49
C PHE A 144 -4.53 -12.83 -23.34
N ALA A 145 -5.54 -12.04 -23.73
CA ALA A 145 -5.55 -10.60 -23.54
C ALA A 145 -6.97 -10.04 -23.48
N ASN A 146 -7.31 -9.34 -22.39
CA ASN A 146 -8.51 -8.51 -22.31
C ASN A 146 -8.08 -7.05 -22.16
N LEU A 147 -8.15 -6.30 -23.26
CA LEU A 147 -7.79 -4.87 -23.30
C LEU A 147 -8.65 -4.04 -22.34
N LYS A 148 -9.89 -4.46 -22.05
CA LYS A 148 -10.80 -3.73 -21.14
C LYS A 148 -10.31 -3.73 -19.68
N GLY A 149 -9.54 -4.74 -19.27
CA GLY A 149 -9.01 -4.85 -17.91
C GLY A 149 -7.65 -4.16 -17.70
N MET A 150 -7.03 -3.66 -18.76
CA MET A 150 -5.68 -3.08 -18.69
C MET A 150 -5.56 -1.87 -17.75
N PRO A 151 -6.50 -0.91 -17.71
CA PRO A 151 -6.38 0.23 -16.80
C PRO A 151 -6.41 -0.20 -15.32
N THR A 152 -7.27 -1.16 -14.99
CA THR A 152 -7.36 -1.71 -13.63
C THR A 152 -6.10 -2.50 -13.26
N ALA A 153 -5.56 -3.31 -14.18
CA ALA A 153 -4.30 -3.99 -13.93
C ALA A 153 -3.14 -3.00 -13.76
N ALA A 154 -3.11 -1.93 -14.57
CA ALA A 154 -2.10 -0.88 -14.49
C ALA A 154 -2.16 -0.16 -13.14
N SER A 155 -3.36 0.18 -12.63
CA SER A 155 -3.51 0.84 -11.33
C SER A 155 -3.09 -0.06 -10.18
N ILE A 156 -3.47 -1.35 -10.19
CA ILE A 156 -3.05 -2.32 -9.17
C ILE A 156 -1.51 -2.43 -9.16
N TYR A 157 -0.88 -2.59 -10.32
CA TYR A 157 0.59 -2.65 -10.40
C TYR A 157 1.25 -1.32 -9.99
N ALA A 158 0.67 -0.16 -10.36
CA ALA A 158 1.16 1.14 -9.91
C ALA A 158 1.20 1.21 -8.37
N THR A 159 0.12 0.76 -7.73
CA THR A 159 0.01 0.71 -6.27
C THR A 159 1.03 -0.24 -5.66
N CYS A 160 1.27 -1.43 -6.24
CA CYS A 160 2.28 -2.37 -5.75
C CYS A 160 3.70 -1.77 -5.71
N PHE A 161 4.02 -0.86 -6.63
CA PHE A 161 5.32 -0.20 -6.72
C PHE A 161 5.33 1.22 -6.16
N SER A 162 4.27 1.62 -5.44
CA SER A 162 4.15 2.95 -4.83
C SER A 162 4.89 3.01 -3.50
N ALA A 163 6.17 3.38 -3.54
CA ALA A 163 7.01 3.54 -2.35
C ALA A 163 7.46 4.99 -2.11
N HIS A 164 7.05 5.94 -2.97
CA HIS A 164 7.60 7.29 -3.00
C HIS A 164 7.28 8.10 -1.75
N ALA A 165 6.18 7.76 -1.06
CA ALA A 165 5.78 8.41 0.19
C ALA A 165 6.72 8.10 1.35
N THR A 166 7.23 6.88 1.42
CA THR A 166 8.07 6.40 2.53
C THR A 166 9.55 6.46 2.19
N PHE A 167 9.91 6.54 0.91
CA PHE A 167 11.32 6.58 0.48
C PHE A 167 12.14 7.71 1.12
N PRO A 168 11.68 8.98 1.20
CA PRO A 168 12.46 10.04 1.86
C PRO A 168 12.77 9.75 3.33
N LEU A 169 11.84 9.12 4.04
CA LEU A 169 11.99 8.72 5.44
C LEU A 169 13.04 7.60 5.58
N VAL A 170 12.97 6.59 4.71
CA VAL A 170 13.96 5.51 4.67
C VAL A 170 15.33 6.08 4.29
N TYR A 171 15.40 6.90 3.24
CA TYR A 171 16.63 7.45 2.70
C TYR A 171 17.37 8.34 3.71
N SER A 172 16.65 9.22 4.40
CA SER A 172 17.23 10.11 5.41
C SER A 172 17.79 9.36 6.63
N THR A 173 17.25 8.17 6.93
CA THR A 173 17.66 7.33 8.07
C THR A 173 18.69 6.25 7.70
N MET A 174 19.04 6.09 6.43
CA MET A 174 20.08 5.15 6.00
C MET A 174 21.45 5.55 6.56
N LYS A 175 22.09 4.62 7.28
CA LYS A 175 23.48 4.79 7.77
C LYS A 175 24.46 4.99 6.61
N ASP A 176 24.28 4.26 5.51
CA ASP A 176 25.11 4.37 4.30
C ASP A 176 24.24 4.64 3.07
N ARG A 177 24.17 5.91 2.69
CA ARG A 177 23.38 6.38 1.53
C ARG A 177 23.93 5.87 0.19
N LYS A 178 25.20 5.44 0.10
CA LYS A 178 25.76 4.90 -1.15
C LYS A 178 25.06 3.60 -1.57
N LYS A 179 24.55 2.83 -0.59
CA LYS A 179 23.81 1.57 -0.82
C LYS A 179 22.36 1.75 -1.28
N SER A 180 21.81 2.97 -1.23
CA SER A 180 20.43 3.25 -1.64
C SER A 180 20.09 2.82 -3.06
N SER A 181 21.03 2.97 -4.01
CA SER A 181 20.80 2.53 -5.40
C SER A 181 20.62 1.02 -5.48
N SER A 182 21.47 0.27 -4.79
CA SER A 182 21.38 -1.19 -4.73
C SER A 182 20.10 -1.65 -4.02
N MET A 183 19.74 -0.96 -2.92
CA MET A 183 18.49 -1.21 -2.20
C MET A 183 17.28 -1.05 -3.14
N LEU A 184 17.21 0.04 -3.91
CA LEU A 184 16.13 0.28 -4.86
C LEU A 184 15.99 -0.85 -5.89
N VAL A 185 17.08 -1.25 -6.54
CA VAL A 185 17.03 -2.32 -7.55
C VAL A 185 16.57 -3.64 -6.93
N ILE A 186 17.14 -4.02 -5.79
CA ILE A 186 16.81 -5.28 -5.12
C ILE A 186 15.34 -5.30 -4.66
N SER A 187 14.86 -4.22 -4.04
CA SER A 187 13.48 -4.14 -3.57
C SER A 187 12.48 -4.19 -4.73
N PHE A 188 12.68 -3.40 -5.79
CA PHE A 188 11.78 -3.39 -6.94
C PHE A 188 11.80 -4.72 -7.70
N ALA A 189 12.97 -5.34 -7.88
CA ALA A 189 13.09 -6.66 -8.49
C ALA A 189 12.37 -7.73 -7.66
N THR A 190 12.58 -7.75 -6.35
CA THR A 190 11.92 -8.71 -5.44
C THR A 190 10.41 -8.57 -5.50
N VAL A 191 9.87 -7.36 -5.42
CA VAL A 191 8.43 -7.10 -5.53
C VAL A 191 7.91 -7.53 -6.90
N ALA A 192 8.63 -7.24 -7.98
CA ALA A 192 8.22 -7.65 -9.33
C ALA A 192 8.15 -9.18 -9.49
N VAL A 193 9.11 -9.91 -8.92
CA VAL A 193 9.12 -11.37 -8.93
C VAL A 193 7.95 -11.93 -8.11
N ILE A 194 7.75 -11.45 -6.88
CA ILE A 194 6.65 -11.92 -6.01
C ILE A 194 5.30 -11.61 -6.65
N CYS A 195 5.05 -10.37 -7.07
CA CYS A 195 3.80 -9.98 -7.72
C CYS A 195 3.58 -10.75 -9.03
N GLY A 196 4.63 -10.96 -9.83
CA GLY A 196 4.56 -11.73 -11.06
C GLY A 196 4.21 -13.19 -10.83
N ALA A 197 4.87 -13.84 -9.88
CA ALA A 197 4.61 -15.23 -9.50
C ALA A 197 3.20 -15.40 -8.92
N MET A 198 2.77 -14.48 -8.05
CA MET A 198 1.42 -14.45 -7.48
C MET A 198 0.34 -14.26 -8.55
N ALA A 199 0.52 -13.30 -9.46
CA ALA A 199 -0.43 -13.04 -10.53
C ALA A 199 -0.54 -14.22 -11.50
N LEU A 200 0.60 -14.83 -11.86
CA LEU A 200 0.63 -16.01 -12.70
C LEU A 200 -0.08 -17.17 -12.00
N SER A 201 0.29 -17.51 -10.77
CA SER A 201 -0.30 -18.63 -10.03
C SER A 201 -1.80 -18.43 -9.81
N GLY A 202 -2.25 -17.23 -9.42
CA GLY A 202 -3.65 -16.93 -9.23
C GLY A 202 -4.49 -17.07 -10.50
N TYR A 203 -3.99 -16.53 -11.61
CA TYR A 203 -4.67 -16.67 -12.91
C TYR A 203 -4.69 -18.12 -13.38
N LEU A 204 -3.59 -18.85 -13.16
CA LEU A 204 -3.48 -20.25 -13.50
C LEU A 204 -4.47 -21.14 -12.71
N MET A 205 -4.67 -20.86 -11.42
CA MET A 205 -5.52 -21.66 -10.53
C MET A 205 -7.01 -21.32 -10.66
N PHE A 206 -7.36 -20.03 -10.79
CA PHE A 206 -8.76 -19.58 -10.69
C PHE A 206 -9.28 -18.90 -11.97
N GLY A 207 -8.41 -18.62 -12.95
CA GLY A 207 -8.80 -18.00 -14.22
C GLY A 207 -9.53 -16.66 -14.03
N ASP A 208 -10.63 -16.49 -14.77
CA ASP A 208 -11.46 -15.28 -14.72
C ASP A 208 -12.31 -15.18 -13.43
N GLN A 209 -12.33 -16.21 -12.59
CA GLN A 209 -13.09 -16.24 -11.32
C GLN A 209 -12.25 -15.74 -10.13
N VAL A 210 -11.03 -15.23 -10.35
CA VAL A 210 -10.21 -14.59 -9.31
C VAL A 210 -11.00 -13.43 -8.68
N LYS A 211 -11.41 -13.61 -7.42
CA LYS A 211 -11.84 -12.50 -6.54
C LYS A 211 -10.72 -11.50 -6.27
N ALA A 212 -11.08 -10.32 -5.78
CA ALA A 212 -10.16 -9.22 -5.45
C ALA A 212 -8.97 -9.64 -4.54
N GLN A 213 -9.17 -10.67 -3.71
CA GLN A 213 -8.12 -11.29 -2.90
C GLN A 213 -8.02 -12.77 -3.25
N ILE A 214 -6.81 -13.26 -3.48
CA ILE A 214 -6.58 -14.67 -3.83
C ILE A 214 -6.97 -15.61 -2.67
N THR A 215 -6.78 -15.16 -1.43
CA THR A 215 -7.15 -15.90 -0.21
C THR A 215 -8.64 -16.20 -0.17
N LEU A 216 -9.50 -15.33 -0.75
CA LEU A 216 -10.94 -15.53 -0.81
C LEU A 216 -11.37 -16.63 -1.79
N ASN A 217 -10.51 -17.03 -2.72
CA ASN A 217 -10.77 -18.16 -3.63
C ASN A 217 -10.30 -19.51 -3.07
N LEU A 218 -9.50 -19.51 -2.00
CA LEU A 218 -8.93 -20.74 -1.42
C LEU A 218 -9.99 -21.66 -0.79
N PRO A 219 -9.87 -22.99 -0.91
CA PRO A 219 -10.78 -23.93 -0.27
C PRO A 219 -10.59 -23.93 1.27
N PRO A 220 -11.68 -23.94 2.08
CA PRO A 220 -11.59 -23.78 3.54
C PRO A 220 -11.02 -24.99 4.30
N LYS A 221 -10.78 -26.13 3.64
CA LYS A 221 -10.42 -27.40 4.30
C LYS A 221 -8.94 -27.80 4.16
N ASN A 222 -8.12 -27.04 3.44
CA ASN A 222 -6.70 -27.38 3.23
C ASN A 222 -5.79 -26.62 4.20
N ILE A 223 -4.78 -27.31 4.76
CA ILE A 223 -3.80 -26.72 5.69
C ILE A 223 -3.05 -25.57 5.00
N SER A 224 -2.63 -25.76 3.75
CA SER A 224 -1.98 -24.74 2.92
C SER A 224 -2.85 -23.48 2.76
N SER A 225 -4.17 -23.65 2.67
CA SER A 225 -5.11 -22.53 2.58
C SER A 225 -5.24 -21.77 3.90
N ALA A 226 -5.23 -22.48 5.03
CA ALA A 226 -5.19 -21.86 6.34
C ALA A 226 -3.90 -21.04 6.52
N ILE A 227 -2.74 -21.61 6.17
CA ILE A 227 -1.44 -20.92 6.22
C ILE A 227 -1.47 -19.64 5.37
N ALA A 228 -2.00 -19.70 4.15
CA ALA A 228 -2.14 -18.54 3.28
C ALA A 228 -3.04 -17.44 3.90
N ILE A 229 -4.18 -17.83 4.50
CA ILE A 229 -5.09 -16.90 5.17
C ILE A 229 -4.39 -16.25 6.38
N TYR A 230 -3.71 -17.02 7.23
CA TYR A 230 -2.97 -16.48 8.38
C TYR A 230 -1.81 -15.57 7.96
N ALA A 231 -1.05 -15.92 6.90
CA ALA A 231 0.01 -15.07 6.37
C ALA A 231 -0.54 -13.74 5.83
N SER A 232 -1.72 -13.77 5.19
CA SER A 232 -2.41 -12.55 4.74
C SER A 232 -2.85 -11.66 5.91
N ILE A 233 -3.40 -12.26 6.98
CA ILE A 233 -3.78 -11.54 8.20
C ILE A 233 -2.56 -10.93 8.89
N ALA A 234 -1.42 -11.63 8.94
CA ALA A 234 -0.20 -11.11 9.56
C ALA A 234 0.42 -9.89 8.84
N THR A 235 0.08 -9.66 7.56
CA THR A 235 0.72 -8.62 6.74
C THR A 235 0.37 -7.18 7.20
N PRO A 236 -0.91 -6.83 7.40
CA PRO A 236 -1.33 -5.56 8.01
C PRO A 236 -0.63 -5.23 9.34
N PHE A 237 -0.49 -6.19 10.26
CA PHE A 237 0.19 -5.96 11.55
C PHE A 237 1.60 -5.39 11.39
N ALA A 238 2.32 -5.83 10.37
CA ALA A 238 3.69 -5.37 10.15
C ALA A 238 3.79 -4.10 9.31
N LYS A 239 2.85 -3.88 8.38
CA LYS A 239 2.93 -2.79 7.39
C LYS A 239 2.09 -1.57 7.72
N TYR A 240 1.03 -1.71 8.53
CA TYR A 240 0.11 -0.62 8.83
C TYR A 240 0.81 0.58 9.48
N ALA A 241 1.63 0.33 10.51
CA ALA A 241 2.36 1.39 11.20
C ALA A 241 3.29 2.18 10.26
N LEU A 242 3.96 1.51 9.32
CA LEU A 242 4.85 2.15 8.34
C LEU A 242 4.08 3.05 7.37
N VAL A 243 2.92 2.58 6.88
CA VAL A 243 2.07 3.33 5.94
C VAL A 243 1.48 4.58 6.60
N VAL A 244 1.14 4.50 7.88
CA VAL A 244 0.58 5.61 8.65
C VAL A 244 1.64 6.61 9.12
N THR A 245 2.90 6.20 9.24
CA THR A 245 3.99 7.04 9.80
C THR A 245 4.12 8.41 9.11
N PRO A 246 4.11 8.53 7.76
CA PRO A 246 4.18 9.83 7.10
C PRO A 246 3.02 10.78 7.45
N ILE A 247 1.80 10.25 7.65
CA ILE A 247 0.63 11.04 8.06
C ILE A 247 0.84 11.59 9.46
N VAL A 248 1.29 10.72 10.38
CA VAL A 248 1.50 11.07 11.78
C VAL A 248 2.59 12.15 11.91
N ILE A 249 3.73 11.98 11.24
CA ILE A 249 4.82 12.97 11.25
C ILE A 249 4.31 14.31 10.71
N ALA A 250 3.56 14.31 9.60
CA ALA A 250 3.03 15.54 9.02
C ALA A 250 2.06 16.28 9.95
N ILE A 251 1.21 15.57 10.69
CA ILE A 251 0.30 16.18 11.68
C ILE A 251 1.10 16.72 12.87
N GLU A 252 2.06 15.95 13.38
CA GLU A 252 2.91 16.33 14.51
C GLU A 252 3.75 17.58 14.20
N GLU A 253 4.27 17.71 12.97
CA GLU A 253 5.01 18.89 12.52
C GLU A 253 4.10 20.12 12.31
N ALA A 254 2.86 19.92 11.86
CA ALA A 254 1.91 21.01 11.61
C ALA A 254 1.37 21.66 12.90
N THR A 255 1.43 20.96 14.04
CA THR A 255 0.84 21.43 15.29
C THR A 255 1.82 21.39 16.46
N PRO A 256 2.27 22.54 17.01
CA PRO A 256 3.27 22.58 18.09
C PRO A 256 2.79 21.91 19.39
N LEU A 257 1.48 21.78 19.60
CA LEU A 257 0.84 21.06 20.72
C LEU A 257 1.05 19.52 20.65
N CYS A 258 1.38 18.98 19.48
CA CYS A 258 1.49 17.54 19.23
C CYS A 258 2.86 16.93 19.55
N LYS A 259 3.82 17.76 20.00
CA LYS A 259 5.10 17.27 20.55
C LYS A 259 4.92 16.43 21.83
N HIS A 260 3.82 16.63 22.56
CA HIS A 260 3.54 15.89 23.80
C HIS A 260 3.16 14.43 23.52
N ARG A 261 3.72 13.51 24.32
CA ARG A 261 3.46 12.06 24.20
C ARG A 261 1.96 11.69 24.09
N PRO A 262 1.05 12.17 24.94
CA PRO A 262 -0.36 11.77 24.87
C PRO A 262 -1.04 12.25 23.58
N MET A 263 -0.71 13.43 23.05
CA MET A 263 -1.36 13.99 21.87
C MET A 263 -1.03 13.21 20.59
N SER A 264 0.23 12.82 20.42
CA SER A 264 0.66 11.95 19.32
C SER A 264 0.04 10.55 19.40
N LEU A 265 -0.15 10.01 20.61
CA LEU A 265 -0.90 8.77 20.79
C LEU A 265 -2.37 8.95 20.39
N LEU A 266 -3.03 10.02 20.83
CA LEU A 266 -4.42 10.33 20.46
C LEU A 266 -4.63 10.48 18.95
N ILE A 267 -3.68 11.07 18.21
CA ILE A 267 -3.77 11.18 16.75
C ILE A 267 -3.68 9.79 16.10
N ARG A 268 -2.72 8.98 16.55
CA ARG A 268 -2.53 7.60 16.08
C ARG A 268 -3.77 6.75 16.35
N THR A 269 -4.38 6.89 17.54
CA THR A 269 -5.60 6.16 17.90
C THR A 269 -6.79 6.62 17.05
N LEU A 270 -6.99 7.93 16.89
CA LEU A 270 -8.06 8.49 16.08
C LEU A 270 -7.96 8.05 14.61
N LEU A 271 -6.73 7.96 14.08
CA LEU A 271 -6.51 7.50 12.71
C LEU A 271 -6.91 6.02 12.54
N VAL A 272 -6.54 5.15 13.47
CA VAL A 272 -6.95 3.73 13.46
C VAL A 272 -8.48 3.61 13.57
N ILE A 273 -9.10 4.36 14.47
CA ILE A 273 -10.55 4.38 14.68
C ILE A 273 -11.30 4.85 13.43
N THR A 274 -10.84 5.95 12.81
CA THR A 274 -11.48 6.47 11.59
C THR A 274 -11.30 5.55 10.38
N ASN A 275 -10.19 4.82 10.28
CA ASN A 275 -9.99 3.78 9.28
C ASN A 275 -10.92 2.57 9.51
N GLY A 276 -11.10 2.13 10.76
CA GLY A 276 -11.96 0.99 11.09
C GLY A 276 -13.47 1.27 11.00
N LEU A 277 -13.91 2.51 11.21
CA LEU A 277 -15.34 2.88 11.24
C LEU A 277 -15.93 3.23 9.87
N LYS A 278 -15.13 3.59 8.86
CA LYS A 278 -15.65 4.06 7.58
C LYS A 278 -16.14 2.90 6.71
N GLY A 279 -17.38 3.02 6.26
CA GLY A 279 -17.94 2.13 5.23
C GLY A 279 -17.32 2.41 3.85
N PHE A 280 -17.13 1.33 3.09
CA PHE A 280 -16.58 1.24 1.72
C PHE A 280 -17.03 2.37 0.74
N ARG A 281 -18.21 2.97 0.93
CA ARG A 281 -18.75 4.04 0.07
C ARG A 281 -18.01 5.37 0.18
N ALA A 282 -17.50 5.74 1.35
CA ALA A 282 -16.76 7.00 1.53
C ALA A 282 -15.39 6.96 0.84
N GLU A 283 -14.81 5.77 0.71
CA GLU A 283 -13.48 5.57 0.12
C GLU A 283 -13.50 5.71 -1.39
N VAL A 284 -14.52 5.18 -2.06
CA VAL A 284 -14.68 5.28 -3.53
C VAL A 284 -14.79 6.74 -3.98
N VAL A 285 -15.48 7.58 -3.20
CA VAL A 285 -15.59 9.03 -3.44
C VAL A 285 -14.25 9.74 -3.22
N LEU A 286 -13.48 9.30 -2.22
CA LEU A 286 -12.15 9.82 -1.93
C LEU A 286 -11.15 9.44 -3.05
N ILE A 287 -11.18 8.19 -3.50
CA ILE A 287 -10.35 7.62 -4.57
C ILE A 287 -10.64 8.33 -5.90
N SER A 288 -11.92 8.54 -6.24
CA SER A 288 -12.28 9.28 -7.46
C SER A 288 -11.83 10.74 -7.40
N GLY A 289 -11.89 11.37 -6.23
CA GLY A 289 -11.35 12.70 -5.98
C GLY A 289 -9.83 12.79 -6.16
N ILE A 290 -9.08 11.79 -5.71
CA ILE A 290 -7.61 11.71 -5.88
C ILE A 290 -7.23 11.52 -7.33
N LEU A 291 -7.90 10.60 -8.03
CA LEU A 291 -7.66 10.37 -9.46
C LEU A 291 -7.97 11.64 -10.26
N GLY A 292 -9.06 12.34 -9.94
CA GLY A 292 -9.40 13.63 -10.55
C GLY A 292 -8.36 14.71 -10.28
N MET A 293 -7.94 14.89 -9.02
CA MET A 293 -6.91 15.86 -8.64
C MET A 293 -5.54 15.51 -9.26
N GLY A 294 -5.15 14.24 -9.25
CA GLY A 294 -3.92 13.74 -9.87
C GLY A 294 -3.87 13.99 -11.37
N LEU A 295 -4.98 13.78 -12.07
CA LEU A 295 -5.11 14.09 -13.50
C LEU A 295 -5.00 15.59 -13.75
N CYS A 296 -5.66 16.42 -12.94
CA CYS A 296 -5.56 17.88 -13.01
C CYS A 296 -4.13 18.38 -12.78
N ILE A 297 -3.35 17.75 -11.90
CA ILE A 297 -1.93 18.06 -11.67
C ILE A 297 -1.08 17.66 -12.87
N ALA A 298 -1.29 16.46 -13.42
CA ALA A 298 -0.57 16.02 -14.59
C ALA A 298 -0.82 16.99 -15.75
N VAL A 299 -2.08 17.35 -16.00
CA VAL A 299 -2.45 18.29 -17.08
C VAL A 299 -1.90 19.69 -16.83
N SER A 300 -2.11 20.25 -15.63
CA SER A 300 -1.63 21.62 -15.31
C SER A 300 -0.10 21.70 -15.23
N GLY A 301 0.57 20.68 -14.68
CA GLY A 301 2.02 20.60 -14.62
C GLY A 301 2.67 20.48 -15.99
N THR A 302 2.10 19.65 -16.87
CA THR A 302 2.57 19.52 -18.26
C THR A 302 2.29 20.80 -19.05
N TYR A 303 1.13 21.43 -18.86
CA TYR A 303 0.77 22.70 -19.48
C TYR A 303 1.71 23.84 -19.06
N ILE A 304 1.99 24.00 -17.76
CA ILE A 304 2.91 25.02 -17.25
C ILE A 304 4.34 24.77 -17.74
N SER A 305 4.76 23.51 -17.83
CA SER A 305 6.09 23.14 -18.34
C SER A 305 6.21 23.45 -19.83
N MET A 306 5.21 23.10 -20.65
CA MET A 306 5.17 23.46 -22.07
C MET A 306 5.12 24.97 -22.27
N LYS A 307 4.30 25.69 -21.49
CA LYS A 307 4.23 27.16 -21.58
C LYS A 307 5.57 27.82 -21.27
N ARG A 308 6.33 27.31 -20.30
CA ARG A 308 7.69 27.78 -20.00
C ARG A 308 8.68 27.52 -21.14
N ILE A 309 8.59 26.36 -21.81
CA ILE A 309 9.44 26.03 -22.96
C ILE A 309 9.12 26.93 -24.15
N VAL A 310 7.84 27.18 -24.43
CA VAL A 310 7.39 28.06 -25.52
C VAL A 310 7.78 29.52 -25.28
N GLN A 311 7.83 29.97 -24.03
CA GLN A 311 8.27 31.32 -23.67
C GLN A 311 9.81 31.49 -23.67
N SER A 312 10.56 30.40 -23.75
CA SER A 312 12.04 30.41 -23.82
C SER A 312 12.60 30.23 -25.23
N LEU A 313 11.72 30.03 -26.22
CA LEU A 313 12.01 29.98 -27.65
C LEU A 313 11.67 31.33 -28.29
#